data_AF-A0A7S0KZ94-F1
#
_entry.id   AF-A0A7S0KZ94-F1
#
_cell.length_a   1.000
_cell.length_b   1.000
_cell.length_c   1.000
_cell.angle_alpha   90.00
_cell.angle_beta   90.00
_cell.angle_gamma   90.00
#
_symmetry.space_group_name_H-M   'P 1'
#
loop_
_entity.id
_entity.type
_entity.pdbx_description
1 polymer ?
#
loop_
_entity_poly.entity_id
_entity_poly.type
_entity_poly.pdbx_seq_one_letter_code
_entity_poly.pdbx_strand_id
1 'polypeptide(L)'
;VNGVLGLPRSFGDIEYKGWKSQAWGKEFSADLVIAEPGLLHVQLDPKRDSFVIVASDGLWDVFGKHEAVDRVQQWLSRQGSLDGASHALASEAIARGTHDNTTVCILQLRWT
;
A
#
# COMPACT_ATOMS: atom_id res chain seq x y z
N VAL A 1 6.14 17.21 0.30
CA VAL A 1 7.49 17.83 0.33
C VAL A 1 7.49 19.07 -0.55
N ASN A 2 7.66 20.26 0.03
CA ASN A 2 7.64 21.55 -0.68
C ASN A 2 6.42 21.78 -1.61
N GLY A 3 5.25 21.21 -1.26
CA GLY A 3 4.02 21.35 -2.04
C GLY A 3 3.96 20.54 -3.35
N VAL A 4 4.99 19.76 -3.68
CA VAL A 4 5.05 19.02 -4.96
C VAL A 4 4.90 17.51 -4.74
N LEU A 5 5.72 16.90 -3.89
CA LEU A 5 5.67 15.45 -3.68
C LEU A 5 4.77 15.06 -2.51
N GLY A 6 3.86 14.11 -2.72
CA GLY A 6 2.91 13.64 -1.70
C GLY A 6 3.51 12.69 -0.66
N LEU A 7 4.71 12.15 -0.91
CA LEU A 7 5.33 11.11 -0.09
C LEU A 7 6.65 11.60 0.55
N PRO A 8 6.98 11.16 1.78
CA PRO A 8 8.25 11.46 2.42
C PRO A 8 9.35 10.45 2.06
N ARG A 9 9.01 9.34 1.42
CA ARG A 9 9.94 8.25 1.08
C ARG A 9 9.64 7.70 -0.30
N SER A 10 10.69 7.40 -1.05
CA SER A 10 10.59 6.82 -2.39
C SER A 10 11.93 6.28 -2.86
N PHE A 11 11.91 5.39 -3.85
CA PHE A 11 13.04 5.25 -4.76
C PHE A 11 12.97 6.33 -5.86
N GLY A 12 14.07 6.61 -6.55
CA GLY A 12 14.08 7.68 -7.57
C GLY A 12 14.12 9.07 -6.92
N ASP A 13 13.35 10.03 -7.43
CA ASP A 13 13.22 11.41 -6.91
C ASP A 13 14.57 12.07 -6.60
N ILE A 14 15.50 11.98 -7.55
CA ILE A 14 16.89 12.41 -7.37
C ILE A 14 17.01 13.91 -7.08
N GLU A 15 16.08 14.70 -7.60
CA GLU A 15 15.90 16.13 -7.39
C GLU A 15 15.49 16.50 -5.96
N TYR A 16 15.10 15.51 -5.15
CA TYR A 16 14.85 15.68 -3.71
C TYR A 16 15.98 15.09 -2.84
N LYS A 17 17.01 14.52 -3.48
CA LYS A 17 18.11 13.76 -2.84
C LYS A 17 19.47 14.32 -3.26
N GLY A 18 20.21 13.58 -4.09
CA GLY A 18 21.56 13.93 -4.52
C GLY A 18 21.63 15.23 -5.35
N TRP A 19 20.58 15.58 -6.09
CA TRP A 19 20.55 16.76 -6.97
C TRP A 19 19.71 17.92 -6.40
N LYS A 20 19.33 17.85 -5.13
CA LYS A 20 18.41 18.83 -4.52
C LYS A 20 18.92 20.27 -4.57
N SER A 21 20.21 20.52 -4.36
CA SER A 21 20.74 21.87 -4.38
C SER A 21 20.67 22.51 -5.77
N GLN A 22 20.98 21.72 -6.81
CA GLN A 22 20.87 22.13 -8.21
C GLN A 22 19.42 22.29 -8.65
N ALA A 23 18.54 21.36 -8.29
CA ALA A 23 17.15 21.37 -8.72
C ALA A 23 16.33 22.52 -8.08
N TRP A 24 16.62 22.89 -6.83
CA TRP A 24 15.86 23.88 -6.08
C TRP A 24 16.61 25.21 -5.86
N GLY A 25 17.84 25.32 -6.37
CA GLY A 25 18.65 26.54 -6.28
C GLY A 25 18.98 26.98 -4.85
N LYS A 26 18.98 26.05 -3.89
CA LYS A 26 19.32 26.32 -2.48
C LYS A 26 19.93 25.10 -1.81
N GLU A 27 20.80 25.33 -0.83
CA GLU A 27 21.39 24.24 -0.06
C GLU A 27 20.41 23.67 0.97
N PHE A 28 20.53 22.36 1.21
CA PHE A 28 19.75 21.63 2.21
C PHE A 28 20.67 20.83 3.12
N SER A 29 20.37 20.80 4.41
CA SER A 29 21.16 20.06 5.40
C SER A 29 20.99 18.54 5.33
N ALA A 30 19.96 18.06 4.63
CA ALA A 30 19.66 16.64 4.46
C ALA A 30 18.81 16.41 3.20
N ASP A 31 18.67 15.15 2.79
CA ASP A 31 17.72 14.77 1.74
C ASP A 31 16.29 15.09 2.17
N LEU A 32 15.50 15.59 1.22
CA LEU A 32 14.10 15.95 1.44
C LEU A 32 13.17 14.73 1.42
N VAL A 33 13.63 13.65 0.78
CA VAL A 33 12.94 12.36 0.62
C VAL A 33 13.98 11.26 0.80
N ILE A 34 13.67 10.22 1.56
CA ILE A 34 14.61 9.11 1.81
C ILE A 34 14.20 7.85 1.05
N ALA A 35 15.17 7.02 0.68
CA ALA A 35 14.91 5.69 0.11
C ALA A 35 14.82 4.58 1.16
N GLU A 36 15.10 4.90 2.43
CA GLU A 36 15.15 3.91 3.50
C GLU A 36 13.73 3.44 3.90
N PRO A 37 13.46 2.12 3.85
CA PRO A 37 12.14 1.59 4.16
C PRO A 37 11.85 1.63 5.67
N GLY A 38 10.56 1.61 6.03
CA GLY A 38 10.15 1.27 7.39
C GLY A 38 10.20 -0.24 7.57
N LEU A 39 10.91 -0.72 8.59
CA LEU A 39 10.98 -2.15 8.92
C LEU A 39 10.09 -2.43 10.12
N LEU A 40 9.18 -3.40 9.97
CA LEU A 40 8.35 -3.93 11.03
C LEU A 40 8.42 -5.46 11.00
N HIS A 41 8.79 -6.06 12.11
CA HIS A 41 8.75 -7.50 12.30
C HIS A 41 7.51 -7.84 13.13
N VAL A 42 6.70 -8.77 12.63
CA VAL A 42 5.48 -9.23 13.30
C VAL A 42 5.58 -10.74 13.47
N GLN A 43 5.39 -11.20 14.70
CA GLN A 43 5.26 -12.62 14.99
C GLN A 43 3.86 -13.08 14.59
N LEU A 44 3.77 -14.05 13.68
CA LEU A 44 2.50 -14.58 13.22
C LEU A 44 1.94 -15.63 14.18
N ASP A 45 0.61 -15.68 14.31
CA ASP A 45 -0.13 -16.66 15.10
C ASP A 45 -0.94 -17.60 14.18
N PRO A 46 -0.56 -18.88 14.07
CA PRO A 46 -1.27 -19.87 13.26
C PRO A 46 -2.76 -20.04 13.55
N LYS A 47 -3.20 -19.65 14.75
CA LYS A 47 -4.60 -19.76 15.17
C LYS A 47 -5.45 -18.56 14.76
N ARG A 48 -4.83 -17.44 14.39
CA ARG A 48 -5.52 -16.16 14.15
C ARG A 48 -5.23 -15.59 12.77
N ASP A 49 -4.00 -15.73 12.28
CA ASP A 49 -3.55 -15.08 11.06
C ASP A 49 -3.85 -15.96 9.84
N SER A 50 -4.73 -15.48 8.97
CA SER A 50 -5.22 -16.25 7.82
C SER A 50 -4.61 -15.76 6.50
N PHE A 51 -4.49 -14.46 6.32
CA PHE A 51 -3.99 -13.86 5.08
C PHE A 51 -3.43 -12.46 5.34
N VAL A 52 -2.70 -11.93 4.37
CA VAL A 52 -2.20 -10.55 4.33
C VAL A 52 -2.72 -9.86 3.07
N ILE A 53 -3.23 -8.64 3.21
CA ILE A 53 -3.59 -7.77 2.09
C ILE A 53 -2.47 -6.74 1.89
N VAL A 54 -1.94 -6.67 0.68
CA VAL A 54 -1.00 -5.62 0.24
C VAL A 54 -1.64 -4.89 -0.93
N ALA A 55 -1.74 -3.57 -0.86
CA ALA A 55 -2.38 -2.78 -1.91
C ALA A 55 -1.78 -1.37 -2.00
N SER A 56 -1.95 -0.72 -3.17
CA SER A 56 -1.65 0.71 -3.34
C SER A 56 -2.65 1.59 -2.56
N ASP A 57 -2.29 2.86 -2.38
CA ASP A 57 -3.15 3.91 -1.81
C ASP A 57 -4.51 4.04 -2.50
N GLY A 58 -4.58 3.81 -3.82
CA GLY A 58 -5.86 3.78 -4.54
C GLY A 58 -6.94 2.88 -3.91
N LEU A 59 -6.57 1.78 -3.22
CA LEU A 59 -7.50 1.01 -2.39
C LEU A 59 -7.79 1.72 -1.05
N TRP A 60 -6.74 2.08 -0.33
CA TRP A 60 -6.82 2.56 1.06
C TRP A 60 -7.45 3.95 1.21
N ASP A 61 -7.49 4.73 0.13
CA ASP A 61 -8.18 6.02 0.09
C ASP A 61 -9.70 5.88 0.21
N VAL A 62 -10.25 4.73 -0.18
CA VAL A 62 -11.71 4.46 -0.21
C VAL A 62 -12.15 3.25 0.62
N PHE A 63 -11.21 2.57 1.27
CA PHE A 63 -11.46 1.43 2.16
C PHE A 63 -10.86 1.59 3.55
N GLY A 64 -11.64 1.21 4.56
CA GLY A 64 -11.08 0.95 5.89
C GLY A 64 -10.27 -0.34 5.92
N LYS A 65 -9.20 -0.38 6.73
CA LYS A 65 -8.35 -1.59 6.89
C LYS A 65 -9.14 -2.83 7.33
N HIS A 66 -9.97 -2.69 8.37
CA HIS A 66 -10.82 -3.78 8.86
C HIS A 66 -11.92 -4.15 7.86
N GLU A 67 -12.52 -3.15 7.21
CA GLU A 67 -13.53 -3.36 6.18
C GLU A 67 -12.98 -4.21 5.01
N ALA A 68 -11.75 -3.93 4.54
CA ALA A 68 -11.11 -4.73 3.51
C ALA A 68 -10.91 -6.20 3.95
N VAL A 69 -10.53 -6.43 5.21
CA VAL A 69 -10.41 -7.79 5.78
C VAL A 69 -11.76 -8.49 5.79
N ASP A 70 -12.81 -7.83 6.27
CA ASP A 70 -14.17 -8.39 6.32
C ASP A 70 -14.68 -8.74 4.92
N ARG A 71 -14.41 -7.90 3.92
CA ARG A 71 -14.75 -8.16 2.52
C ARG A 71 -14.08 -9.42 1.98
N VAL A 72 -12.78 -9.58 2.23
CA VAL A 72 -12.04 -10.78 1.80
C VAL A 72 -12.59 -12.03 2.50
N GLN A 73 -12.86 -11.96 3.80
CA GLN A 73 -13.43 -13.09 4.54
C GLN A 73 -14.83 -13.47 4.02
N GLN A 74 -15.69 -12.48 3.77
CA GLN A 74 -17.01 -12.70 3.18
C GLN A 74 -16.92 -13.37 1.81
N TRP A 75 -16.00 -12.92 0.96
CA TRP A 75 -15.78 -13.53 -0.35
C TRP A 75 -15.33 -14.99 -0.26
N LEU A 76 -14.30 -15.26 0.57
CA LEU A 76 -13.76 -16.60 0.73
C LEU A 76 -14.77 -17.56 1.38
N SER A 77 -15.63 -17.07 2.28
CA SER A 77 -16.69 -17.89 2.90
C SER A 77 -17.71 -18.43 1.88
N ARG A 78 -17.84 -17.78 0.72
CA ARG A 78 -18.72 -18.18 -0.39
C ARG A 78 -18.00 -19.09 -1.40
N GLN A 79 -16.93 -19.76 -0.99
CA GLN A 79 -16.07 -20.60 -1.85
C GLN A 79 -15.42 -19.83 -3.01
N GLY A 80 -15.19 -18.52 -2.83
CA GLY A 80 -14.47 -17.70 -3.79
C GLY A 80 -12.96 -17.95 -3.78
N SER A 81 -12.27 -17.62 -4.87
CA SER A 81 -10.81 -17.64 -4.95
C SER A 81 -10.17 -16.35 -4.41
N LEU A 82 -8.88 -16.40 -4.07
CA LEU A 82 -8.10 -15.22 -3.67
C LEU A 82 -7.98 -14.20 -4.81
N ASP A 83 -7.79 -14.66 -6.04
CA ASP A 83 -7.78 -13.80 -7.23
C ASP A 83 -9.12 -13.10 -7.43
N GLY A 84 -10.22 -13.80 -7.15
CA GLY A 84 -11.55 -13.20 -7.13
C GLY A 84 -11.70 -12.14 -6.04
N ALA A 85 -11.17 -12.41 -4.83
CA ALA A 85 -11.23 -11.46 -3.72
C ALA A 85 -10.42 -10.19 -4.00
N SER A 86 -9.20 -10.33 -4.55
CA SER A 86 -8.35 -9.18 -4.89
C SER A 86 -8.97 -8.35 -6.01
N HIS A 87 -9.50 -9.00 -7.05
CA HIS A 87 -10.21 -8.33 -8.14
C HIS A 87 -11.48 -7.63 -7.65
N ALA A 88 -12.24 -8.25 -6.75
CA ALA A 88 -13.44 -7.67 -6.17
C ALA A 88 -13.13 -6.41 -5.35
N LEU A 89 -12.09 -6.45 -4.50
CA LEU A 89 -11.65 -5.26 -3.75
C LEU A 89 -11.23 -4.12 -4.68
N ALA A 90 -10.41 -4.40 -5.69
CA ALA A 90 -9.98 -3.39 -6.66
C ALA A 90 -11.17 -2.79 -7.43
N SER A 91 -12.12 -3.63 -7.86
CA SER A 91 -13.33 -3.20 -8.57
C SER A 91 -14.25 -2.37 -7.68
N GLU A 92 -14.42 -2.76 -6.42
CA GLU A 92 -15.21 -2.00 -5.44
C GLU A 92 -14.55 -0.65 -5.14
N ALA A 93 -13.21 -0.56 -5.12
CA ALA A 93 -12.51 0.71 -4.95
C ALA A 93 -12.78 1.68 -6.11
N ILE A 94 -12.73 1.18 -7.35
CA ILE A 94 -13.12 1.95 -8.55
C ILE A 94 -14.58 2.39 -8.47
N ALA A 95 -15.49 1.49 -8.07
CA ALA A 95 -16.90 1.83 -7.91
C ALA A 95 -17.17 2.86 -6.81
N ARG A 96 -16.32 2.93 -5.78
CA ARG A 96 -16.36 3.94 -4.72
C ARG A 96 -15.77 5.29 -5.16
N GLY A 97 -15.20 5.37 -6.36
CA GLY A 97 -14.68 6.61 -6.92
C GLY A 97 -13.22 6.88 -6.60
N THR A 98 -12.40 5.85 -6.34
CA THR A 98 -10.95 6.07 -6.37
C THR A 98 -10.55 6.55 -7.77
N HIS A 99 -9.72 7.59 -7.82
CA HIS A 99 -9.21 8.17 -9.06
C HIS A 99 -7.77 7.73 -9.36
N ASP A 100 -7.18 6.89 -8.50
CA ASP A 100 -5.81 6.42 -8.64
C ASP A 100 -5.74 4.98 -9.17
N ASN A 101 -4.56 4.61 -9.66
CA ASN A 101 -4.23 3.24 -10.01
C ASN A 101 -4.35 2.35 -8.76
N THR A 102 -5.19 1.33 -8.87
CA THR A 102 -5.51 0.44 -7.75
C THR A 102 -4.97 -0.96 -8.03
N THR A 103 -4.04 -1.41 -7.19
CA THR A 103 -3.49 -2.77 -7.23
C THR A 103 -3.72 -3.43 -5.88
N VAL A 104 -4.18 -4.68 -5.88
CA VAL A 104 -4.45 -5.47 -4.67
C VAL A 104 -3.85 -6.86 -4.81
N CYS A 105 -3.06 -7.27 -3.81
CA CYS A 105 -2.49 -8.60 -3.68
C CYS A 105 -2.91 -9.20 -2.33
N ILE A 106 -3.36 -10.46 -2.35
CA ILE A 106 -3.76 -11.19 -1.14
C ILE A 106 -2.88 -12.42 -1.02
N LEU A 107 -2.13 -12.52 0.07
CA LEU A 107 -1.28 -13.65 0.38
C LEU A 107 -1.96 -14.53 1.43
N GLN A 108 -2.29 -15.76 1.06
CA GLN A 108 -2.82 -16.74 2.00
C GLN A 108 -1.69 -17.33 2.85
N LEU A 109 -1.85 -17.25 4.16
CA LEU A 109 -0.95 -17.92 5.10
C LEU A 109 -1.43 -19.37 5.24
N ARG A 110 -0.53 -20.32 4.96
CA ARG A 110 -0.78 -21.76 5.14
C ARG A 110 0.12 -22.26 6.26
N TRP A 111 -0.51 -22.79 7.30
CA TRP A 111 0.15 -23.36 8.46
C TRP A 111 0.24 -24.87 8.27
N THR A 112 1.41 -25.43 8.57
CA THR A 112 1.67 -26.88 8.60
C THR A 112 1.62 -27.41 10.01
#